data_AF-A0A558BEZ8-F1
#
_entry.id   AF-A0A558BEZ8-F1
#
_cell.length_a   1.000
_cell.length_b   1.000
_cell.length_c   1.000
_cell.angle_alpha   90.00
_cell.angle_beta   90.00
_cell.angle_gamma   90.00
#
_symmetry.space_group_name_H-M   'P 1'
#
loop_
_entity.id
_entity.type
_entity.pdbx_description
1 polymer ?
#
loop_
_entity_poly.entity_id
_entity_poly.type
_entity_poly.pdbx_seq_one_letter_code
_entity_poly.pdbx_strand_id
1 'polypeptide(L)'
;MAKKFGKRRKPRVSDARDLFGAPPPPRPAARPASSTPLADYLAGELPGVSEGYVVLPRSLAESMSLPWQQQLTGLLAQFHQAHRGLSWPLYRVVPSREEKLVDLDEEQLAEAGYIVELDTEGEMVYRERSGRRVEDPANTTVLVSCLDPIPPRGAASAASAETSSGPGEPPRAAPMIIPPAPVWRSTPVAQSSS
;
A
#
# COMPACT_ATOMS: atom_id res chain seq x y z
N MET A 1 53.05 -70.72 -2.96
CA MET A 1 54.29 -69.95 -3.21
C MET A 1 54.03 -68.88 -4.26
N ALA A 2 54.55 -67.68 -4.01
CA ALA A 2 54.84 -66.56 -4.94
C ALA A 2 53.69 -65.89 -5.73
N LYS A 3 53.23 -64.75 -5.18
CA LYS A 3 52.65 -63.60 -5.89
C LYS A 3 53.72 -62.93 -6.76
N LYS A 4 53.37 -62.45 -7.97
CA LYS A 4 54.09 -61.35 -8.64
C LYS A 4 53.11 -60.32 -9.21
N PHE A 5 53.22 -59.12 -8.65
CA PHE A 5 52.54 -57.87 -8.96
C PHE A 5 53.08 -57.26 -10.26
N GLY A 6 52.23 -56.49 -10.95
CA GLY A 6 52.68 -55.26 -11.59
C GLY A 6 52.27 -55.06 -13.06
N LYS A 7 51.24 -54.24 -13.28
CA LYS A 7 51.27 -53.19 -14.31
C LYS A 7 50.26 -52.09 -13.97
N ARG A 8 50.81 -51.00 -13.44
CA ARG A 8 50.14 -49.75 -13.07
C ARG A 8 49.75 -49.02 -14.36
N ARG A 9 48.44 -48.88 -14.64
CA ARG A 9 47.93 -48.02 -15.72
C ARG A 9 48.01 -46.56 -15.29
N LYS A 10 48.60 -45.71 -16.15
CA LYS A 10 48.62 -44.24 -16.03
C LYS A 10 47.18 -43.69 -15.99
N PRO A 11 46.87 -42.70 -15.15
CA PRO A 11 45.62 -41.97 -15.26
C PRO A 11 45.62 -41.18 -16.58
N ARG A 12 44.54 -41.32 -17.35
CA ARG A 12 44.30 -40.45 -18.51
C ARG A 12 44.14 -39.02 -17.99
N VAL A 13 44.76 -38.11 -18.73
CA VAL A 13 44.62 -36.66 -18.62
C VAL A 13 43.14 -36.33 -18.44
N SER A 14 42.81 -35.70 -17.31
CA SER A 14 41.51 -35.11 -17.05
C SER A 14 41.21 -34.08 -18.14
N ASP A 15 40.15 -34.32 -18.91
CA ASP A 15 39.66 -33.37 -19.90
C ASP A 15 39.38 -32.04 -19.19
N ALA A 16 39.99 -30.95 -19.67
CA ALA A 16 39.84 -29.60 -19.12
C ALA A 16 38.39 -29.07 -19.12
N ARG A 17 37.46 -29.84 -19.70
CA ARG A 17 36.02 -29.58 -19.72
C ARG A 17 35.32 -29.92 -18.40
N ASP A 18 35.90 -30.78 -17.56
CA ASP A 18 35.31 -31.13 -16.25
C ASP A 18 35.66 -30.12 -15.13
N LEU A 19 36.57 -29.17 -15.39
CA LEU A 19 36.94 -28.10 -14.43
C LEU A 19 35.97 -26.91 -14.45
N PHE A 20 35.17 -26.78 -15.51
CA PHE A 20 34.14 -25.77 -15.62
C PHE A 20 32.81 -26.50 -15.57
N GLY A 21 32.20 -26.55 -14.38
CA GLY A 21 30.92 -27.21 -14.15
C GLY A 21 29.86 -26.87 -15.20
N ALA A 22 28.90 -27.79 -15.38
CA ALA A 22 27.84 -27.66 -16.37
C ALA A 22 27.27 -26.22 -16.41
N PRO A 23 27.06 -25.64 -17.61
CA PRO A 23 26.54 -24.28 -17.73
C PRO A 23 25.24 -24.17 -16.93
N PRO A 24 25.05 -23.09 -16.14
CA PRO A 24 23.83 -22.92 -15.37
C PRO A 24 22.62 -23.01 -16.32
N PRO A 25 21.52 -23.63 -15.88
CA PRO A 25 20.32 -23.73 -16.71
C PRO A 25 19.91 -22.32 -17.16
N PRO A 26 19.47 -22.16 -18.43
CA PRO A 26 19.04 -20.86 -18.93
C PRO A 26 17.98 -20.32 -17.98
N ARG A 27 18.24 -19.15 -17.38
CA ARG A 27 17.21 -18.44 -16.62
C ARG A 27 16.03 -18.25 -17.56
N PRO A 28 14.79 -18.58 -17.14
CA PRO A 28 13.62 -18.30 -17.96
C PRO A 28 13.70 -16.83 -18.36
N ALA A 29 13.66 -16.56 -19.67
CA ALA A 29 13.72 -15.21 -20.20
C ALA A 29 12.67 -14.39 -19.45
N ALA A 30 13.13 -13.40 -18.67
CA ALA A 30 12.23 -12.42 -18.09
C ALA A 30 11.38 -11.87 -19.25
N ARG A 31 10.06 -11.78 -19.04
CA ARG A 31 9.17 -11.14 -20.02
C ARG A 31 9.83 -9.84 -20.50
N PRO A 32 9.76 -9.51 -21.81
CA PRO A 32 10.39 -8.31 -22.33
C PRO A 32 10.00 -7.12 -21.46
N ALA A 33 10.98 -6.28 -21.12
CA ALA A 33 10.74 -5.06 -20.36
C ALA A 33 9.64 -4.26 -21.07
N SER A 34 8.50 -4.09 -20.42
CA SER A 34 7.37 -3.37 -21.00
C SER A 34 7.80 -1.97 -21.43
N SER A 35 7.34 -1.54 -22.61
CA SER A 35 7.50 -0.15 -23.07
C SER A 35 6.63 0.83 -22.28
N THR A 36 5.68 0.33 -21.49
CA THR A 36 4.71 1.11 -20.71
C THR A 36 4.57 0.56 -19.28
N PRO A 37 5.66 0.49 -18.49
CA PRO A 37 5.65 -0.22 -17.22
C PRO A 37 4.67 0.35 -16.20
N LEU A 38 4.40 1.67 -16.24
CA LEU A 38 3.42 2.30 -15.37
C LEU A 38 1.98 1.94 -15.76
N ALA A 39 1.65 1.94 -17.05
CA ALA A 39 0.33 1.56 -17.53
C ALA A 39 0.02 0.10 -17.20
N ASP A 40 1.00 -0.79 -17.40
CA ASP A 40 0.86 -2.21 -17.09
C ASP A 40 0.65 -2.47 -15.59
N TYR A 41 1.30 -1.67 -14.73
CA TYR A 41 1.10 -1.76 -13.28
C TYR A 41 -0.32 -1.30 -12.89
N LEU A 42 -0.79 -0.18 -13.46
CA LEU A 42 -2.10 0.40 -13.15
C LEU A 42 -3.27 -0.34 -13.82
N ALA A 43 -3.01 -1.19 -14.81
CA ALA A 43 -4.04 -2.03 -15.43
C ALA A 43 -4.58 -3.14 -14.51
N GLY A 44 -3.94 -3.38 -13.36
CA GLY A 44 -4.44 -4.33 -12.37
C GLY A 44 -5.55 -3.76 -11.48
N GLU A 45 -6.30 -4.64 -10.81
CA GLU A 45 -7.28 -4.29 -9.78
C GLU A 45 -6.57 -3.83 -8.50
N LEU A 46 -6.00 -2.62 -8.55
CA LEU A 46 -5.29 -1.99 -7.44
C LEU A 46 -6.22 -1.04 -6.68
N PRO A 47 -6.10 -0.97 -5.34
CA PRO A 47 -6.89 -0.04 -4.54
C PRO A 47 -6.58 1.41 -4.90
N GLY A 48 -7.62 2.24 -5.03
CA GLY A 48 -7.48 3.65 -5.36
C GLY A 48 -7.12 3.94 -6.82
N VAL A 49 -7.19 2.94 -7.71
CA VAL A 49 -7.01 3.10 -9.14
C VAL A 49 -8.36 3.01 -9.85
N SER A 50 -8.67 4.00 -10.68
CA SER A 50 -9.79 4.00 -11.61
C SER A 50 -9.29 4.32 -13.02
N GLU A 51 -10.18 4.27 -14.01
CA GLU A 51 -9.84 4.55 -15.42
C GLU A 51 -9.14 5.91 -15.61
N GLY A 52 -9.57 6.93 -14.86
CA GLY A 52 -9.08 8.29 -15.01
C GLY A 52 -8.04 8.73 -13.98
N TYR A 53 -7.96 8.07 -12.81
CA TYR A 53 -7.21 8.59 -11.68
C TYR A 53 -6.54 7.50 -10.84
N VAL A 54 -5.39 7.87 -10.27
CA VAL A 54 -4.73 7.12 -9.19
C VAL A 54 -4.74 8.00 -7.96
N VAL A 55 -5.36 7.52 -6.89
CA VAL A 55 -5.51 8.25 -5.63
C VAL A 55 -4.59 7.63 -4.60
N LEU A 56 -3.72 8.47 -4.03
CA LEU A 56 -2.89 8.12 -2.88
C LEU A 56 -3.39 8.88 -1.65
N PRO A 57 -4.03 8.20 -0.70
CA PRO A 57 -4.48 8.81 0.55
C PRO A 57 -3.31 9.42 1.30
N ARG A 58 -3.41 10.72 1.60
CA ARG A 58 -2.34 11.50 2.23
C ARG A 58 -1.89 10.89 3.56
N SER A 59 -2.84 10.43 4.38
CA SER A 59 -2.56 9.78 5.67
C SER A 59 -1.67 8.54 5.51
N LEU A 60 -1.92 7.71 4.49
CA LEU A 60 -1.11 6.54 4.20
C LEU A 60 0.27 6.93 3.67
N ALA A 61 0.32 7.82 2.68
CA ALA A 61 1.58 8.26 2.09
C ALA A 61 2.52 8.90 3.14
N GLU A 62 1.99 9.74 4.04
CA GLU A 62 2.77 10.37 5.10
C GLU A 62 3.11 9.43 6.27
N SER A 63 2.44 8.28 6.39
CA SER A 63 2.74 7.26 7.42
C SER A 63 3.89 6.33 7.04
N MET A 64 4.30 6.33 5.77
CA MET A 64 5.40 5.52 5.25
C MET A 64 6.75 5.93 5.86
N SER A 65 7.77 5.09 5.70
CA SER A 65 9.12 5.39 6.20
C SER A 65 9.73 6.63 5.54
N LEU A 66 10.63 7.32 6.25
CA LEU A 66 11.28 8.52 5.75
C LEU A 66 12.00 8.33 4.39
N PRO A 67 12.74 7.24 4.13
CA PRO A 67 13.36 7.02 2.82
C PRO A 67 12.33 6.96 1.69
N TRP A 68 11.17 6.34 1.94
CA TRP A 68 10.08 6.27 0.96
C TRP A 68 9.50 7.66 0.69
N GLN A 69 9.27 8.47 1.73
CA GLN A 69 8.76 9.83 1.59
C GLN A 69 9.72 10.72 0.78
N GLN A 70 11.04 10.56 1.00
CA GLN A 70 12.06 11.30 0.25
C GLN A 70 12.05 10.93 -1.24
N GLN A 71 11.97 9.64 -1.56
CA GLN A 71 11.88 9.17 -2.94
C GLN A 71 10.62 9.71 -3.64
N LEU A 72 9.46 9.59 -2.99
CA LEU A 72 8.20 10.08 -3.54
C LEU A 72 8.21 11.59 -3.76
N THR A 73 8.77 12.35 -2.81
CA THR A 73 8.91 13.81 -2.93
C THR A 73 9.74 14.18 -4.17
N GLY A 74 10.84 13.46 -4.41
CA GLY A 74 11.66 13.67 -5.60
C GLY A 74 10.92 13.37 -6.92
N LEU A 75 10.13 12.29 -6.97
CA LEU A 75 9.32 11.94 -8.14
C LEU A 75 8.22 12.97 -8.41
N LEU A 76 7.49 13.39 -7.37
CA LEU A 76 6.44 14.42 -7.50
C LEU A 76 7.02 15.76 -7.94
N ALA A 77 8.20 16.14 -7.45
CA ALA A 77 8.87 17.37 -7.88
C ALA A 77 9.21 17.34 -9.38
N GLN A 78 9.74 16.21 -9.87
CA GLN A 78 10.02 16.04 -11.31
C GLN A 78 8.75 16.08 -12.15
N PHE A 79 7.69 15.42 -11.68
CA PHE A 79 6.40 15.39 -12.35
C PHE A 79 5.76 16.78 -12.45
N HIS A 80 5.71 17.54 -11.35
CA HIS A 80 5.22 18.92 -11.36
C HIS A 80 6.07 19.84 -12.24
N GLN A 81 7.39 19.65 -12.27
CA GLN A 81 8.27 20.44 -13.14
C GLN A 81 8.03 20.13 -14.62
N ALA A 82 7.82 18.86 -14.99
CA ALA A 82 7.52 18.45 -16.37
C ALA A 82 6.18 19.00 -16.86
N HIS A 83 5.18 19.10 -15.98
CA HIS A 83 3.82 19.55 -16.30
C HIS A 83 3.52 21.00 -15.87
N ARG A 84 4.55 21.79 -15.56
CA ARG A 84 4.43 23.15 -15.00
C ARG A 84 3.59 24.13 -15.84
N GLY A 85 3.49 23.89 -17.15
CA GLY A 85 2.71 24.73 -18.07
C GLY A 85 1.19 24.47 -18.04
N LEU A 86 0.74 23.43 -17.34
CA LEU A 86 -0.67 23.08 -17.25
C LEU A 86 -1.30 23.74 -16.01
N SER A 87 -2.45 24.38 -16.17
CA SER A 87 -3.26 24.88 -15.07
C SER A 87 -4.19 23.77 -14.56
N TRP A 88 -3.83 23.17 -13.43
CA TRP A 88 -4.61 22.05 -12.87
C TRP A 88 -5.75 22.61 -12.02
N PRO A 89 -7.00 22.17 -12.22
CA PRO A 89 -8.08 22.52 -11.32
C PRO A 89 -7.89 21.84 -9.96
N LEU A 90 -8.61 22.31 -8.95
CA LEU A 90 -8.74 21.58 -7.69
C LEU A 90 -9.71 20.42 -7.90
N TYR A 91 -9.21 19.20 -7.70
CA TYR A 91 -10.03 17.99 -7.77
C TYR A 91 -10.59 17.67 -6.38
N ARG A 92 -11.91 17.52 -6.28
CA ARG A 92 -12.56 16.95 -5.11
C ARG A 92 -12.75 15.46 -5.34
N VAL A 93 -11.98 14.65 -4.63
CA VAL A 93 -12.10 13.19 -4.64
C VAL A 93 -12.95 12.76 -3.46
N VAL A 94 -13.97 11.94 -3.71
CA VAL A 94 -14.84 11.37 -2.68
C VAL A 94 -14.68 9.85 -2.71
N PRO A 95 -14.50 9.18 -1.57
CA PRO A 95 -14.52 7.72 -1.51
C PRO A 95 -15.90 7.22 -1.94
N SER A 96 -15.93 6.24 -2.85
CA SER A 96 -17.17 5.71 -3.38
C SER A 96 -17.13 4.19 -3.45
N ARG A 97 -18.32 3.58 -3.44
CA ARG A 97 -18.52 2.15 -3.68
C ARG A 97 -19.52 1.95 -4.81
N GLU A 98 -19.41 0.83 -5.51
CA GLU A 98 -20.42 0.41 -6.48
C GLU A 98 -21.62 -0.17 -5.75
N GLU A 99 -22.81 0.34 -6.08
CA GLU A 99 -24.07 -0.12 -5.50
C GLU A 99 -25.15 -0.12 -6.58
N LYS A 100 -26.14 -1.02 -6.45
CA LYS A 100 -27.20 -1.13 -7.45
C LYS A 100 -28.17 0.02 -7.32
N LEU A 101 -28.63 0.54 -8.45
CA LEU A 101 -29.55 1.67 -8.49
C LEU A 101 -30.82 1.45 -7.67
N VAL A 102 -31.34 0.23 -7.67
CA VAL A 102 -32.57 -0.15 -6.94
C VAL A 102 -32.41 -0.24 -5.42
N ASP A 103 -31.17 -0.36 -4.93
CA ASP A 103 -30.87 -0.47 -3.50
C ASP A 103 -30.64 0.91 -2.86
N LEU A 104 -30.62 1.97 -3.67
CA LEU A 104 -30.35 3.34 -3.24
C LEU A 104 -31.59 4.06 -2.76
N ASP A 105 -31.42 4.88 -1.73
CA ASP A 105 -32.43 5.85 -1.32
C ASP A 105 -32.43 7.10 -2.24
N GLU A 106 -33.41 7.98 -2.05
CA GLU A 106 -33.60 9.18 -2.86
C GLU A 106 -32.40 10.15 -2.77
N GLU A 107 -31.75 10.25 -1.61
CA GLU A 107 -30.60 11.14 -1.40
C GLU A 107 -29.37 10.61 -2.15
N GLN A 108 -29.10 9.31 -2.04
CA GLN A 108 -28.04 8.61 -2.74
C GLN A 108 -28.24 8.60 -4.26
N LEU A 109 -29.48 8.41 -4.73
CA LEU A 109 -29.84 8.54 -6.14
C LEU A 109 -29.53 9.95 -6.63
N ALA A 110 -29.97 10.98 -5.89
CA ALA A 110 -29.76 12.37 -6.28
C ALA A 110 -28.26 12.73 -6.36
N GLU A 111 -27.43 12.19 -5.46
CA GLU A 111 -25.98 12.34 -5.46
C GLU A 111 -25.34 11.64 -6.68
N ALA A 112 -25.76 10.41 -6.98
CA ALA A 112 -25.32 9.66 -8.16
C ALA A 112 -25.85 10.24 -9.48
N GLY A 113 -26.73 11.24 -9.43
CA GLY A 113 -27.30 11.90 -10.60
C GLY A 113 -28.51 11.17 -11.18
N TYR A 114 -29.24 10.44 -10.36
CA TYR A 114 -30.48 9.73 -10.70
C TYR A 114 -31.65 10.24 -9.87
N ILE A 115 -32.85 10.00 -10.37
CA ILE A 115 -34.12 10.36 -9.74
C ILE A 115 -35.06 9.17 -9.95
N VAL A 116 -35.84 8.85 -8.93
CA VAL A 116 -36.94 7.89 -9.04
C VAL A 116 -38.26 8.66 -9.08
N GLU A 117 -39.09 8.36 -10.08
CA GLU A 117 -40.42 8.94 -10.25
C GLU A 117 -41.46 7.82 -10.28
N LEU A 118 -42.68 8.13 -9.84
CA LEU A 118 -43.84 7.29 -10.10
C LEU A 118 -44.45 7.71 -11.43
N ASP A 119 -44.65 6.76 -12.35
CA ASP A 119 -45.35 7.04 -13.60
C ASP A 119 -46.87 7.15 -13.41
N THR A 120 -47.59 7.35 -14.52
CA THR A 120 -49.05 7.50 -14.54
C THR A 120 -49.80 6.25 -14.07
N GLU A 121 -49.13 5.10 -14.08
CA GLU A 121 -49.61 3.80 -13.67
C GLU A 121 -49.23 3.48 -12.21
N GLY A 122 -48.40 4.33 -11.58
CA GLY A 122 -47.90 4.16 -10.22
C GLY A 122 -46.67 3.26 -10.12
N GLU A 123 -46.00 2.98 -11.24
CA GLU A 123 -44.79 2.17 -11.29
C GLU A 123 -43.54 3.03 -11.07
N MET A 124 -42.51 2.46 -10.45
CA MET A 124 -41.24 3.14 -10.20
C MET A 124 -40.40 3.21 -11.47
N VAL A 125 -40.12 4.43 -11.94
CA VAL A 125 -39.28 4.71 -13.10
C VAL A 125 -38.03 5.46 -12.66
N TYR A 126 -36.88 4.84 -12.88
CA TYR A 126 -35.58 5.47 -12.65
C TYR A 126 -35.18 6.29 -13.87
N ARG A 127 -34.73 7.51 -13.62
CA ARG A 127 -34.22 8.43 -14.64
C ARG A 127 -32.88 8.97 -14.22
N GLU A 128 -32.01 9.17 -15.18
CA GLU A 128 -30.86 10.06 -15.00
C GLU A 128 -31.34 11.51 -14.83
N ARG A 129 -30.52 12.36 -14.21
CA ARG A 129 -30.75 13.80 -14.10
C ARG A 129 -30.89 14.49 -15.47
N SER A 130 -30.42 13.85 -16.54
CA SER A 130 -30.62 14.25 -17.93
C SER A 130 -32.08 14.07 -18.42
N GLY A 131 -32.92 13.36 -17.66
CA GLY A 131 -34.28 12.95 -18.02
C GLY A 131 -34.35 11.60 -18.74
N ARG A 132 -33.20 10.98 -19.07
CA ARG A 132 -33.14 9.68 -19.74
C ARG A 132 -33.64 8.57 -18.81
N ARG A 133 -34.58 7.76 -19.29
CA ARG A 133 -35.07 6.57 -18.57
C ARG A 133 -34.00 5.49 -18.53
N VAL A 134 -33.80 4.90 -17.36
CA VAL A 134 -32.96 3.71 -17.17
C VAL A 134 -33.80 2.49 -17.53
N GLU A 135 -33.35 1.71 -18.51
CA GLU A 135 -34.09 0.53 -19.01
C GLU A 135 -34.02 -0.64 -18.04
N ASP A 136 -32.85 -0.89 -17.45
CA ASP A 136 -32.61 -2.00 -16.53
C ASP A 136 -32.02 -1.50 -15.20
N PRO A 137 -32.84 -0.93 -14.30
CA PRO A 137 -32.35 -0.40 -13.04
C PRO A 137 -31.80 -1.50 -12.12
N ALA A 138 -32.25 -2.75 -12.24
CA ALA A 138 -31.86 -3.85 -11.36
C ALA A 138 -30.41 -4.33 -11.57
N ASN A 139 -29.89 -4.19 -12.80
CA ASN A 139 -28.51 -4.52 -13.14
C ASN A 139 -27.61 -3.30 -13.35
N THR A 140 -28.15 -2.09 -13.21
CA THR A 140 -27.35 -0.86 -13.30
C THR A 140 -26.66 -0.59 -11.95
N THR A 141 -25.34 -0.56 -11.95
CA THR A 141 -24.52 -0.15 -10.79
C THR A 141 -24.04 1.29 -10.96
N VAL A 142 -24.00 2.02 -9.85
CA VAL A 142 -23.54 3.41 -9.81
C VAL A 142 -22.59 3.59 -8.64
N LEU A 143 -21.74 4.62 -8.73
CA LEU A 143 -20.83 4.99 -7.65
C LEU A 143 -21.58 5.86 -6.64
N VAL A 144 -21.62 5.42 -5.39
CA VAL A 144 -22.22 6.15 -4.27
C VAL A 144 -21.14 6.47 -3.25
N SER A 145 -21.19 7.68 -2.70
CA SER A 145 -20.28 8.11 -1.66
C SER A 145 -20.37 7.22 -0.43
N CYS A 146 -19.21 6.86 0.12
CA CYS A 146 -19.12 6.02 1.31
C CYS A 146 -18.23 6.68 2.37
N LEU A 147 -18.27 6.15 3.59
CA LEU A 147 -17.33 6.58 4.63
C LEU A 147 -15.92 6.12 4.27
N ASP A 148 -14.95 7.02 4.37
CA ASP A 148 -13.54 6.69 4.15
C ASP A 148 -13.07 5.69 5.22
N PRO A 149 -12.69 4.45 4.86
CA PRO A 149 -12.17 3.50 5.83
C PRO A 149 -10.76 3.88 6.32
N ILE A 150 -10.09 4.82 5.66
CA ILE A 150 -8.71 5.18 5.96
C ILE A 150 -8.70 6.22 7.07
N PRO A 151 -8.13 5.92 8.25
CA PRO A 151 -8.13 6.86 9.35
C PRO A 151 -7.29 8.10 8.99
N PRO A 152 -7.75 9.31 9.33
CA PRO A 152 -6.92 10.49 9.21
C PRO A 152 -5.72 10.36 10.16
N ARG A 153 -4.59 10.95 9.76
CA ARG A 153 -3.35 10.91 10.54
C ARG A 153 -3.60 11.44 11.96
N GLY A 154 -3.33 10.60 12.96
CA GLY A 154 -3.54 10.92 14.38
C GLY A 154 -4.78 10.30 15.02
N ALA A 155 -5.79 9.88 14.25
CA ALA A 155 -7.00 9.25 14.80
C ALA A 155 -6.75 7.85 15.35
N ALA A 156 -5.85 7.07 14.74
CA ALA A 156 -5.49 5.74 15.24
C ALA A 156 -4.85 5.77 16.64
N SER A 157 -4.15 6.86 16.99
CA SER A 157 -3.57 7.02 18.33
C SER A 157 -4.62 7.38 19.38
N ALA A 158 -5.75 7.97 18.98
CA ALA A 158 -6.87 8.29 19.88
C ALA A 158 -7.78 7.08 20.11
N ALA A 159 -8.07 6.30 19.05
CA ALA A 159 -8.93 5.12 19.14
C ALA A 159 -8.34 4.02 20.06
N SER A 160 -7.01 3.86 20.09
CA SER A 160 -6.34 2.94 21.03
C SER A 160 -6.28 3.45 22.47
N ALA A 161 -6.42 4.77 22.71
CA ALA A 161 -6.47 5.36 24.04
C ALA A 161 -7.88 5.29 24.66
N GLU A 162 -8.92 5.28 23.83
CA GLU A 162 -10.32 5.19 24.29
C GLU A 162 -10.74 3.76 24.66
N THR A 163 -10.16 2.72 24.06
CA THR A 163 -10.46 1.32 24.43
C THR A 163 -9.79 0.86 25.74
N SER A 164 -8.91 1.68 26.32
CA SER A 164 -8.24 1.40 27.60
C SER A 164 -8.73 2.30 28.74
N SER A 165 -9.71 3.17 28.49
CA SER A 165 -10.26 4.07 29.50
C SER A 165 -11.73 3.73 29.78
N GLY A 166 -11.95 2.81 30.72
CA GLY A 166 -13.26 2.64 31.34
C GLY A 166 -13.73 3.94 32.02
N PRO A 167 -15.03 4.11 32.27
CA PRO A 167 -15.56 5.38 32.74
C PRO A 167 -15.12 5.66 34.18
N GLY A 168 -14.28 6.68 34.35
CA GLY A 168 -14.11 7.42 35.59
C GLY A 168 -13.18 6.83 36.64
N GLU A 169 -11.86 6.94 36.43
CA GLU A 169 -10.92 7.08 37.56
C GLU A 169 -9.70 7.90 37.10
N PRO A 170 -9.26 8.94 37.85
CA PRO A 170 -8.05 9.67 37.50
C PRO A 170 -6.85 8.72 37.55
N PRO A 171 -5.83 8.90 36.67
CA PRO A 171 -4.72 7.97 36.56
C PRO A 171 -3.96 7.89 37.89
N ARG A 172 -4.09 6.75 38.57
CA ARG A 172 -3.34 6.46 39.79
C ARG A 172 -1.87 6.28 39.39
N ALA A 173 -1.03 7.23 39.82
CA ALA A 173 0.41 7.18 39.58
C ALA A 173 0.98 5.83 40.06
N ALA A 174 1.56 5.06 39.15
CA ALA A 174 2.23 3.82 39.49
C ALA A 174 3.45 4.13 40.39
N PRO A 175 3.64 3.41 41.51
CA PRO A 175 4.84 3.60 42.33
C PRO A 175 6.05 3.12 41.54
N MET A 176 6.88 4.07 41.07
CA MET A 176 8.18 3.77 40.49
C MET A 176 9.09 3.24 41.60
N ILE A 177 9.38 1.93 41.59
CA ILE A 177 10.47 1.37 42.37
C ILE A 177 11.77 1.79 41.68
N ILE A 178 12.32 2.91 42.13
CA ILE A 178 13.63 3.41 41.68
C ILE A 178 14.70 2.50 42.34
N PRO A 179 15.52 1.76 41.57
CA PRO A 179 16.64 1.03 42.14
C PRO A 179 17.68 2.02 42.72
N PRO A 180 18.39 1.66 43.81
CA PRO A 180 19.38 2.55 44.41
C PRO A 180 20.48 2.94 43.41
N ALA A 181 20.88 4.21 43.44
CA ALA A 181 21.86 4.76 42.52
C ALA A 181 23.21 4.01 42.59
N PRO A 182 23.90 3.79 41.46
CA PRO A 182 25.19 3.12 41.45
C PRO A 182 26.26 3.99 42.13
N VAL A 183 26.91 3.44 43.16
CA VAL A 183 28.09 4.01 43.79
C VAL A 183 29.33 3.69 42.97
N TRP A 184 29.93 4.70 42.36
CA TRP A 184 31.20 4.59 41.66
C TRP A 184 32.35 4.55 42.68
N ARG A 185 33.06 3.42 42.77
CA ARG A 185 34.28 3.32 43.58
C ARG A 185 35.43 4.00 42.82
N SER A 186 35.93 5.10 43.36
CA SER A 186 37.15 5.75 42.90
C SER A 186 38.35 4.83 43.18
N THR A 187 39.12 4.48 42.16
CA THR A 187 40.42 3.82 42.32
C THR A 187 41.43 4.81 42.93
N PRO A 188 42.23 4.42 43.94
CA PRO A 188 43.26 5.30 44.46
C PRO A 188 44.39 5.44 43.43
N VAL A 189 44.76 6.69 43.16
CA VAL A 189 45.98 7.04 42.43
C VAL A 189 47.19 6.59 43.26
N ALA A 190 48.03 5.74 42.66
CA ALA A 190 49.32 5.37 43.22
C ALA A 190 50.22 6.60 43.25
N GLN A 191 50.67 7.00 44.44
CA GLN A 191 51.70 8.02 44.60
C GLN A 191 53.05 7.43 44.18
N SER A 192 53.59 7.92 43.06
CA SER A 192 55.01 7.74 42.72
C SER A 192 55.83 8.65 43.64
N SER A 193 56.63 8.04 44.51
CA SER A 193 57.70 8.70 45.26
C SER A 193 59.05 8.49 44.56
N SER A 194 59.90 9.51 44.71
CA SER A 194 61.18 9.79 44.06
C SER A 194 62.25 8.72 44.09
#